data_AF-A0A246E3R4-F1
#
_entry.id   AF-A0A246E3R4-F1
#
_cell.length_a   1.000
_cell.length_b   1.000
_cell.length_c   1.000
_cell.angle_alpha   90.00
_cell.angle_beta   90.00
_cell.angle_gamma   90.00
#
_symmetry.space_group_name_H-M   'P 1'
#
loop_
_entity.id
_entity.type
_entity.pdbx_description
1 polymer ?
#
loop_
_entity_poly.entity_id
_entity_poly.type
_entity_poly.pdbx_seq_one_letter_code
_entity_poly.pdbx_strand_id
1 'polypeptide(L)' 'LFVYPGDRHLFTDSSLPAYDAGAAGQVMERVLAFLAAR' A
#
# COMPACT_ATOMS: atom_id res chain seq x y z
N LEU A 1 -1.98 13.45 -1.99
CA LEU A 1 -2.51 12.36 -2.86
C LEU A 1 -1.37 11.41 -3.16
N PHE A 2 -1.57 10.10 -3.02
CA PHE A 2 -0.58 9.07 -3.31
C PHE A 2 -1.09 8.14 -4.40
N VAL A 3 -0.27 7.88 -5.42
CA VAL A 3 -0.56 6.94 -6.50
C VAL A 3 0.54 5.89 -6.53
N TYR A 4 0.15 4.63 -6.71
CA TYR A 4 1.07 3.50 -6.78
C TYR A 4 1.14 3.04 -8.24
N PRO A 5 2.34 2.94 -8.84
CA PRO A 5 2.50 2.42 -10.19
C PRO A 5 1.91 1.02 -10.32
N GLY A 6 1.22 0.76 -11.42
CA GLY A 6 0.56 -0.52 -11.67
C GLY A 6 -0.84 -0.32 -12.26
N ASP A 7 -1.41 -1.41 -12.76
CA ASP A 7 -2.71 -1.45 -13.45
C ASP A 7 -3.74 -2.34 -12.72
N ARG A 8 -3.38 -2.93 -11.57
CA ARG A 8 -4.23 -3.83 -10.79
C ARG A 8 -4.69 -3.22 -9.48
N HIS A 9 -5.94 -3.48 -9.12
CA HIS A 9 -6.51 -3.14 -7.81
C HIS A 9 -6.13 -4.19 -6.75
N LEU A 10 -6.37 -3.88 -5.47
CA LEU A 10 -6.10 -4.76 -4.31
C LEU A 10 -4.63 -5.20 -4.16
N PHE A 11 -3.67 -4.39 -4.60
CA PHE A 11 -2.24 -4.73 -4.50
C PHE A 11 -1.73 -4.91 -3.05
N THR A 12 -2.51 -4.50 -2.04
CA THR A 12 -2.17 -4.66 -0.62
C THR A 12 -2.58 -6.00 -0.03
N ASP A 13 -3.37 -6.81 -0.75
CA ASP A 13 -3.87 -8.10 -0.26
C ASP A 13 -2.90 -9.22 -0.65
N SER A 14 -2.19 -9.78 0.34
CA SER A 14 -1.17 -10.82 0.15
C SER A 14 -1.73 -12.19 -0.23
N SER A 15 -3.06 -12.37 -0.23
CA SER A 15 -3.71 -13.60 -0.71
C SER A 15 -3.95 -13.60 -2.23
N LEU A 16 -3.79 -12.45 -2.90
CA LEU A 16 -4.11 -12.30 -4.31
C LEU A 16 -2.87 -12.27 -5.21
N PRO A 17 -2.97 -12.73 -6.47
CA PRO A 17 -1.90 -12.58 -7.46
C PRO A 17 -1.52 -11.12 -7.77
N ALA A 18 -2.40 -10.18 -7.41
CA ALA A 18 -2.16 -8.75 -7.57
C ALA A 18 -1.25 -8.16 -6.48
N TYR A 19 -0.91 -8.92 -5.44
CA TYR A 19 -0.08 -8.46 -4.32
C TYR A 19 1.25 -7.87 -4.79
N ASP A 20 1.54 -6.65 -4.34
CA ASP A 20 2.82 -5.99 -4.51
C ASP A 20 3.37 -5.63 -3.13
N ALA A 21 4.37 -6.38 -2.67
CA ALA A 21 4.97 -6.20 -1.36
C ALA A 21 5.61 -4.81 -1.18
N GLY A 22 6.16 -4.23 -2.24
CA GLY A 22 6.81 -2.92 -2.19
C GLY A 22 5.78 -1.81 -2.02
N ALA A 23 4.74 -1.82 -2.85
CA ALA A 23 3.64 -0.86 -2.75
C ALA A 23 2.86 -1.01 -1.44
N ALA A 24 2.61 -2.25 -0.99
CA ALA A 24 1.95 -2.53 0.29
C ALA A 24 2.75 -1.99 1.49
N GLY A 25 4.07 -2.16 1.49
CA GLY A 25 4.96 -1.60 2.52
C GLY A 25 4.87 -0.07 2.59
N GLN A 26 4.88 0.60 1.43
CA GLN A 26 4.73 2.06 1.34
C GLN A 26 3.36 2.55 1.84
N VAL A 27 2.28 1.79 1.65
CA VAL A 27 0.97 2.10 2.26
C VAL A 27 1.08 2.02 3.79
N MET A 28 1.66 0.94 4.32
CA MET A 28 1.77 0.73 5.77
C MET A 28 2.58 1.82 6.46
N GLU A 29 3.73 2.21 5.89
CA GLU A 29 4.56 3.30 6.41
C GLU A 29 3.76 4.62 6.50
N ARG A 30 3.06 4.97 5.42
CA ARG A 30 2.27 6.22 5.36
C ARG A 30 1.08 6.21 6.32
N VAL A 31 0.38 5.08 6.45
CA VAL A 31 -0.74 4.93 7.38
C VAL A 31 -0.25 5.08 8.82
N LEU A 32 0.84 4.41 9.19
CA LEU A 32 1.40 4.52 10.53
C LEU A 32 1.87 5.96 10.83
N ALA A 33 2.57 6.60 9.89
CA ALA A 33 2.97 8.00 10.03
C ALA A 33 1.77 8.95 10.20
N PHE A 34 0.71 8.75 9.42
CA PHE A 34 -0.52 9.53 9.53
C PHE A 34 -1.21 9.35 10.89
N LEU A 35 -1.29 8.11 11.39
CA LEU A 35 -1.87 7.82 12.69
C LEU A 35 -1.04 8.35 13.86
N ALA A 36 0.30 8.37 13.71
CA ALA A 36 1.22 8.88 14.72
C ALA A 36 1.27 10.42 14.76
N ALA A 37 0.94 11.10 13.66
CA ALA A 37 0.91 12.56 13.57
C ALA A 37 -0.34 13.20 14.22
N ARG A 38 -1.06 12.46 15.07
CA ARG A 38 -2.34 12.83 15.67
C ARG A 38 -2.20 13.27 17.12
#